data_AF-A0A554MVZ4-F1
#
_entry.id   AF-A0A554MVZ4-F1
#
_cell.length_a   1.000
_cell.length_b   1.000
_cell.length_c   1.000
_cell.angle_alpha   90.00
_cell.angle_beta   90.00
_cell.angle_gamma   90.00
#
_symmetry.space_group_name_H-M   'P 1'
#
loop_
_entity.id
_entity.type
_entity.pdbx_description
1 polymer ?
#
loop_
_entity_poly.entity_id
_entity_poly.type
_entity_poly.pdbx_seq_one_letter_code
_entity_poly.pdbx_strand_id
1 'polypeptide(L)'
;MATTPEECIDALWEAAERLDESPTKAQYESLGLQPASGTIIRQIGGWNDAKRAAGLETAPSTGERVGPKPDDVDVTDREWTSMSVDQRWHYRNPERNLQRTLDRRARLRAWVNERKAQRGCRDCGEDDPACLDLHHQAPDEKERAVGELITHGYGRDRLREELTACAVLCANCHRREHHDVATEGLRGWVHTHKTTRGCARCDEDAPVALDCHHEGEKQETVAELLADGRPYEAVRAEVARCTILCANCHRREHFVEPDW
;
A
#
# COMPACT_ATOMS: atom_id res chain seq x y z
N MET A 1 33.10 -2.08 24.13
CA MET A 1 34.10 -1.07 24.56
C MET A 1 33.74 0.22 23.86
N ALA A 2 33.75 1.36 24.55
CA ALA A 2 33.43 2.64 23.93
C ALA A 2 34.65 3.12 23.14
N THR A 3 34.48 3.39 21.85
CA THR A 3 35.54 3.92 20.99
C THR A 3 36.07 5.24 21.55
N THR A 4 37.37 5.37 21.74
CA THR A 4 38.00 6.58 22.28
C THR A 4 38.23 7.63 21.18
N PRO A 5 38.37 8.92 21.54
CA PRO A 5 38.78 9.96 20.58
C PRO A 5 40.14 9.67 19.92
N GLU A 6 41.06 9.02 20.63
CA GLU A 6 42.38 8.63 20.11
C GLU A 6 42.26 7.57 19.00
N GLU A 7 41.45 6.53 19.22
CA GLU A 7 41.16 5.51 18.19
C GLU A 7 40.52 6.11 16.93
N CYS A 8 39.74 7.20 17.08
CA CYS A 8 39.15 7.91 15.96
C CYS A 8 40.19 8.72 15.16
N ILE A 9 41.21 9.25 15.83
CA ILE A 9 42.33 9.97 15.21
C ILE A 9 43.24 8.98 14.48
N ASP A 10 43.59 7.85 15.11
CA ASP A 10 44.43 6.82 14.51
C ASP A 10 43.84 6.26 13.21
N ALA A 11 42.52 6.03 13.18
CA ALA A 11 41.85 5.57 11.98
C ALA A 11 41.87 6.61 10.84
N LEU A 12 41.86 7.91 11.17
CA LEU A 12 42.01 8.97 10.16
C LEU A 12 43.43 9.04 9.60
N TRP A 13 44.45 8.78 10.44
CA TRP A 13 45.83 8.64 9.99
C TRP A 13 46.00 7.45 9.05
N GLU A 14 45.48 6.28 9.45
CA GLU A 14 45.50 5.08 8.61
C GLU A 14 44.81 5.31 7.26
N ALA A 15 43.68 6.01 7.26
CA ALA A 15 43.00 6.39 6.04
C ALA A 15 43.83 7.33 5.16
N ALA A 16 44.53 8.30 5.76
CA ALA A 16 45.38 9.23 5.04
C ALA A 16 46.61 8.54 4.44
N GLU A 17 47.26 7.64 5.18
CA GLU A 17 48.38 6.84 4.69
C GLU A 17 47.97 5.95 3.51
N ARG A 18 46.79 5.32 3.59
CA ARG A 18 46.29 4.45 2.50
C ARG A 18 45.94 5.21 1.22
N LEU A 19 45.54 6.47 1.33
CA LEU A 19 45.13 7.30 0.20
C LEU A 19 46.25 8.22 -0.29
N ASP A 20 47.34 8.36 0.46
CA ASP A 20 48.40 9.36 0.27
C ASP A 20 47.85 10.80 0.21
N GLU A 21 46.71 11.04 0.84
CA GLU A 21 46.04 12.34 0.90
C GLU A 21 45.10 12.43 2.10
N SER A 22 44.70 13.65 2.44
CA SER A 22 43.78 13.90 3.55
C SER A 22 42.34 13.45 3.20
N PRO A 23 41.78 12.39 3.82
CA PRO A 23 40.57 11.72 3.35
C PRO A 23 39.32 12.61 3.38
N THR A 24 38.49 12.55 2.34
CA THR A 24 37.08 12.96 2.43
C THR A 24 36.28 11.91 3.22
N LYS A 25 35.12 12.32 3.75
CA LYS A 25 34.23 11.39 4.47
C LYS A 25 33.84 10.18 3.61
N ALA A 26 33.53 10.40 2.34
CA ALA A 26 33.14 9.34 1.41
C ALA A 26 34.29 8.38 1.09
N GLN A 27 35.52 8.91 0.92
CA GLN A 27 36.72 8.08 0.72
C GLN A 27 37.01 7.21 1.95
N TYR A 28 36.93 7.77 3.15
CA TYR A 28 37.09 7.01 4.39
C TYR A 28 36.05 5.87 4.50
N GLU A 29 34.77 6.16 4.23
CA GLU A 29 33.70 5.15 4.24
C GLU A 29 33.96 4.03 3.21
N SER A 30 34.54 4.37 2.07
CA SER A 30 34.88 3.40 1.01
C SER A 30 36.05 2.47 1.39
N LEU A 31 36.92 2.88 2.32
CA LEU A 31 38.01 2.04 2.84
C LEU A 31 37.53 0.98 3.84
N GLY A 32 36.29 1.09 4.33
CA GLY A 32 35.71 0.14 5.30
C GLY A 32 36.39 0.16 6.68
N LEU A 33 37.13 1.21 7.01
CA LEU A 33 37.86 1.35 8.27
C LEU A 33 36.94 1.50 9.48
N GLN A 34 37.44 1.09 10.65
CA GLN A 34 36.79 1.29 11.94
C GLN A 34 37.62 2.24 12.80
N PRO A 35 36.99 3.10 13.61
CA PRO A 35 35.54 3.24 13.80
C PRO A 35 34.81 3.89 12.62
N ALA A 36 33.53 3.55 12.41
CA ALA A 36 32.71 4.15 11.36
C ALA A 36 32.67 5.69 11.44
N SER A 37 32.54 6.36 10.29
CA SER A 37 32.57 7.84 10.18
C SER A 37 31.60 8.56 11.14
N GLY A 38 30.41 7.99 11.36
CA GLY A 38 29.42 8.51 12.31
C GLY A 38 29.87 8.42 13.78
N THR A 39 30.68 7.43 14.14
CA THR A 39 31.27 7.31 15.47
C THR A 39 32.34 8.37 15.69
N ILE A 40 33.21 8.61 14.70
CA ILE A 40 34.21 9.69 14.73
C ILE A 40 33.53 11.05 14.92
N ILE A 41 32.48 11.33 14.14
CA ILE A 41 31.70 12.57 14.25
C ILE A 41 31.06 12.70 15.64
N ARG A 42 30.51 11.63 16.20
CA ARG A 42 29.90 11.68 17.55
C ARG A 42 30.94 11.93 18.65
N GLN A 43 32.13 11.36 18.53
CA GLN A 43 33.19 11.50 19.55
C GLN A 43 33.91 12.85 19.48
N ILE A 44 34.16 13.36 18.28
CA ILE A 44 34.98 14.56 18.06
C ILE A 44 34.13 15.77 17.60
N GLY A 45 32.82 15.60 17.42
CA GLY A 45 31.84 16.63 17.07
C GLY A 45 31.56 16.75 15.57
N GLY A 46 32.60 16.81 14.74
CA GLY A 46 32.48 17.01 13.29
C GLY A 46 33.61 16.36 12.49
N TRP A 47 33.37 16.11 11.19
CA TRP A 47 34.39 15.48 10.32
C TRP A 47 35.63 16.36 10.16
N ASN A 48 35.43 17.67 9.93
CA ASN A 48 36.54 18.61 9.84
C ASN A 48 37.19 18.87 11.20
N ASP A 49 36.46 18.74 12.31
CA ASP A 49 37.05 18.77 13.66
C ASP A 49 37.97 17.58 13.89
N ALA A 50 37.54 16.38 13.47
CA ALA A 50 38.35 15.18 13.57
C ALA A 50 39.62 15.24 12.70
N LYS A 51 39.50 15.73 11.46
CA LYS A 51 40.68 15.97 10.60
C LYS A 51 41.65 16.98 11.22
N ARG A 52 41.16 18.08 11.82
CA ARG A 52 42.00 19.02 12.56
C ARG A 52 42.71 18.38 13.75
N ALA A 53 41.99 17.59 14.54
CA ALA A 53 42.55 16.86 15.68
C ALA A 53 43.64 15.87 15.25
N ALA A 54 43.48 15.26 14.07
CA ALA A 54 44.46 14.39 13.44
C ALA A 54 45.60 15.14 12.72
N GLY A 55 45.60 16.48 12.68
CA GLY A 55 46.61 17.25 11.93
C GLY A 55 46.49 17.14 10.40
N LEU A 56 45.34 16.68 9.90
CA LEU A 56 45.08 16.48 8.47
C LEU A 56 44.42 17.71 7.85
N GLU A 57 44.74 18.01 6.59
CA GLU A 57 44.18 19.16 5.88
C GLU A 57 42.66 19.08 5.76
N THR A 58 41.95 20.12 6.19
CA THR A 58 40.49 20.18 6.02
C THR A 58 40.13 20.84 4.70
N ALA A 59 39.16 20.26 3.98
CA ALA A 59 38.50 20.96 2.90
C ALA A 59 37.36 21.81 3.48
N PRO A 60 37.29 23.12 3.19
CA PRO A 60 36.07 23.88 3.41
C PRO A 60 34.94 23.22 2.60
N SER A 61 33.72 23.20 3.13
CA SER A 61 32.54 22.77 2.36
C SER A 61 32.26 23.82 1.28
N THR A 62 32.99 23.77 0.17
CA THR A 62 32.89 24.68 -0.97
C THR A 62 31.86 24.24 -2.01
N GLY A 63 31.22 23.09 -1.80
CA GLY A 63 30.11 22.64 -2.62
C GLY A 63 28.89 23.55 -2.46
N GLU A 64 28.22 23.82 -3.57
CA GLU A 64 26.94 24.51 -3.57
C GLU A 64 25.92 23.68 -2.77
N ARG A 65 25.39 24.26 -1.68
CA ARG A 65 24.43 23.58 -0.79
C ARG A 65 23.12 23.24 -1.51
N VAL A 66 22.85 23.95 -2.60
CA VAL A 66 21.70 23.73 -3.48
C VAL A 66 22.23 23.12 -4.77
N GLY A 67 22.29 21.78 -4.83
CA GLY A 67 22.60 21.11 -6.11
C GLY A 67 21.53 21.42 -7.17
N PRO A 68 21.76 21.05 -8.45
CA PRO A 68 20.85 21.35 -9.54
C PRO A 68 19.45 20.76 -9.33
N LYS A 69 18.46 21.42 -9.94
CA LYS A 69 17.08 20.94 -10.05
C LYS A 69 17.02 19.80 -11.08
N PRO A 70 16.29 18.71 -10.81
CA PRO A 70 16.01 17.70 -11.85
C PRO A 70 15.21 18.28 -13.02
N ASP A 71 15.47 17.79 -14.24
CA ASP A 71 14.86 18.32 -15.47
C ASP A 71 13.35 18.06 -15.56
N ASP A 72 12.88 16.99 -14.93
CA ASP A 72 11.48 16.55 -14.88
C ASP A 72 10.62 17.31 -13.86
N VAL A 73 11.22 18.23 -13.09
CA VAL A 73 10.51 19.02 -12.08
C VAL A 73 10.14 20.39 -12.64
N ASP A 74 8.83 20.64 -12.76
CA ASP A 74 8.27 21.93 -13.20
C ASP A 74 8.22 22.97 -12.05
N VAL A 75 9.40 23.38 -11.57
CA VAL A 75 9.58 24.55 -10.70
C VAL A 75 10.68 25.43 -11.26
N THR A 76 10.62 26.74 -10.99
CA THR A 76 11.69 27.66 -11.43
C THR A 76 12.94 27.49 -10.58
N ASP A 77 14.11 27.87 -11.11
CA ASP A 77 15.38 27.81 -10.36
C ASP A 77 15.36 28.70 -9.11
N ARG A 78 14.63 29.82 -9.18
CA ARG A 78 14.41 30.72 -8.04
C ARG A 78 13.59 30.05 -6.94
N GLU A 79 12.54 29.32 -7.30
CA GLU A 79 11.75 28.56 -6.34
C GLU A 79 12.58 27.41 -5.76
N TRP A 80 13.29 26.66 -6.61
CA TRP A 80 14.17 25.55 -6.18
C TRP A 80 15.22 25.98 -5.16
N THR A 81 15.88 27.11 -5.38
CA THR A 81 16.90 27.64 -4.46
C THR A 81 16.32 28.11 -3.14
N SER A 82 15.10 28.65 -3.15
CA SER A 82 14.37 29.08 -1.94
C SER A 82 13.79 27.94 -1.10
N MET A 83 13.66 26.73 -1.67
CA MET A 83 13.11 25.57 -0.95
C MET A 83 13.98 25.16 0.25
N SER A 84 13.36 24.47 1.21
CA SER A 84 14.11 23.79 2.27
C SER A 84 14.89 22.60 1.70
N VAL A 85 15.88 22.12 2.46
CA VAL A 85 16.62 20.91 2.12
C VAL A 85 15.68 19.71 1.97
N ASP A 86 14.69 19.60 2.85
CA ASP A 86 13.71 18.51 2.84
C ASP A 86 12.79 18.57 1.61
N GLN A 87 12.32 19.77 1.23
CA GLN A 87 11.50 19.95 0.03
C GLN A 87 12.25 19.51 -1.24
N ARG A 88 13.51 19.95 -1.41
CA ARG A 88 14.36 19.50 -2.52
C ARG A 88 14.62 18.00 -2.47
N TRP A 89 14.80 17.44 -1.27
CA TRP A 89 14.95 16.00 -1.10
C TRP A 89 13.72 15.24 -1.60
N HIS A 90 12.50 15.73 -1.32
CA HIS A 90 11.27 15.11 -1.82
C HIS A 90 11.18 15.09 -3.35
N TYR A 91 11.50 16.21 -4.01
CA TYR A 91 11.51 16.30 -5.48
C TYR A 91 12.58 15.42 -6.12
N ARG A 92 13.71 15.18 -5.45
CA ARG A 92 14.77 14.27 -5.94
C ARG A 92 14.47 12.79 -5.74
N ASN A 93 13.49 12.46 -4.90
CA ASN A 93 13.22 11.08 -4.49
C ASN A 93 11.74 10.70 -4.67
N PRO A 94 11.09 11.02 -5.82
CA PRO A 94 9.67 10.75 -6.02
C PRO A 94 9.38 9.25 -5.99
N GLU A 95 10.21 8.43 -6.64
CA GLU A 95 10.08 6.97 -6.66
C GLU A 95 10.16 6.38 -5.24
N ARG A 96 11.13 6.81 -4.44
CA ARG A 96 11.28 6.35 -3.05
C ARG A 96 10.08 6.75 -2.19
N ASN A 97 9.53 7.94 -2.39
CA ASN A 97 8.36 8.42 -1.65
C ASN A 97 7.09 7.67 -2.06
N LEU A 98 6.94 7.39 -3.35
CA LEU A 98 5.89 6.55 -3.89
C LEU A 98 5.98 5.13 -3.31
N GLN A 99 7.15 4.49 -3.38
CA GLN A 99 7.37 3.15 -2.85
C GLN A 99 7.04 3.08 -1.36
N ARG A 100 7.55 4.01 -0.55
CA ARG A 100 7.21 4.10 0.88
C ARG A 100 5.71 4.19 1.14
N THR A 101 4.99 4.93 0.30
CA THR A 101 3.54 5.08 0.39
C THR A 101 2.83 3.77 0.03
N LEU A 102 3.28 3.11 -1.03
CA LEU A 102 2.77 1.79 -1.44
C LEU A 102 3.01 0.73 -0.34
N ASP A 103 4.25 0.62 0.17
CA ASP A 103 4.61 -0.31 1.25
C ASP A 103 3.80 -0.06 2.52
N ARG A 104 3.56 1.22 2.85
CA ARG A 104 2.72 1.58 3.99
C ARG A 104 1.28 1.13 3.78
N ARG A 105 0.70 1.40 2.61
CA ARG A 105 -0.68 0.99 2.29
C ARG A 105 -0.82 -0.53 2.27
N ALA A 106 0.14 -1.24 1.69
CA ALA A 106 0.20 -2.70 1.70
C ALA A 106 0.17 -3.23 3.14
N ARG A 107 1.10 -2.78 4.00
CA ARG A 107 1.14 -3.20 5.42
C ARG A 107 -0.14 -2.90 6.20
N LEU A 108 -0.83 -1.80 5.89
CA LEU A 108 -2.12 -1.49 6.51
C LEU A 108 -3.25 -2.41 6.01
N ARG A 109 -3.28 -2.75 4.71
CA ARG A 109 -4.23 -3.73 4.16
C ARG A 109 -4.00 -5.11 4.76
N ALA A 110 -2.74 -5.56 4.87
CA ALA A 110 -2.38 -6.81 5.54
C ALA A 110 -2.95 -6.86 6.96
N TRP A 111 -2.66 -5.79 7.72
CA TRP A 111 -3.09 -5.67 9.11
C TRP A 111 -4.62 -5.66 9.25
N VAL A 112 -5.35 -4.99 8.35
CA VAL A 112 -6.83 -5.03 8.34
C VAL A 112 -7.34 -6.44 7.97
N ASN A 113 -6.77 -7.07 6.95
CA ASN A 113 -7.15 -8.42 6.52
C ASN A 113 -6.95 -9.45 7.64
N GLU A 114 -5.83 -9.40 8.33
CA GLU A 114 -5.55 -10.24 9.50
C GLU A 114 -6.63 -10.05 10.59
N ARG A 115 -7.03 -8.81 10.86
CA ARG A 115 -8.08 -8.49 11.86
C ARG A 115 -9.46 -8.94 11.45
N LYS A 116 -9.80 -8.89 10.15
CA LYS A 116 -11.05 -9.47 9.63
C LYS A 116 -11.04 -10.98 9.82
N ALA A 117 -9.96 -11.66 9.41
CA ALA A 117 -9.81 -13.11 9.52
C ALA A 117 -9.96 -13.61 10.96
N GLN A 118 -9.29 -12.95 11.90
CA GLN A 118 -9.36 -13.28 13.33
C GLN A 118 -10.77 -13.19 13.90
N ARG A 119 -11.63 -12.33 13.35
CA ARG A 119 -13.02 -12.20 13.79
C ARG A 119 -13.95 -13.14 13.04
N GLY A 120 -13.65 -13.42 11.76
CA GLY A 120 -14.51 -14.18 10.87
C GLY A 120 -15.84 -13.48 10.60
N CYS A 121 -16.62 -14.05 9.68
CA CYS A 121 -17.98 -13.65 9.42
C CYS A 121 -18.84 -13.92 10.65
N ARG A 122 -19.51 -12.87 11.14
CA ARG A 122 -20.45 -12.93 12.27
C ARG A 122 -21.52 -14.01 12.12
N ASP A 123 -21.96 -14.28 10.88
CA ASP A 123 -23.17 -15.06 10.64
C ASP A 123 -22.92 -16.51 10.20
N CYS A 124 -21.78 -16.80 9.56
CA CYS A 124 -21.53 -18.13 8.97
C CYS A 124 -20.14 -18.73 9.21
N GLY A 125 -19.25 -18.03 9.93
CA GLY A 125 -17.93 -18.54 10.29
C GLY A 125 -16.87 -18.53 9.18
N GLU A 126 -17.19 -18.07 7.96
CA GLU A 126 -16.18 -17.79 6.93
C GLU A 126 -15.08 -16.87 7.47
N ASP A 127 -13.82 -17.23 7.30
CA ASP A 127 -12.67 -16.50 7.85
C ASP A 127 -11.64 -16.05 6.79
N ASP A 128 -11.85 -16.43 5.52
CA ASP A 128 -10.98 -16.03 4.42
C ASP A 128 -11.00 -14.50 4.21
N PRO A 129 -9.87 -13.78 4.39
CA PRO A 129 -9.81 -12.33 4.22
C PRO A 129 -10.28 -11.83 2.85
N ALA A 130 -10.16 -12.66 1.80
CA ALA A 130 -10.64 -12.36 0.46
C ALA A 130 -12.17 -12.21 0.42
N CYS A 131 -12.87 -12.96 1.26
CA CYS A 131 -14.33 -12.99 1.31
C CYS A 131 -14.92 -11.97 2.30
N LEU A 132 -14.13 -11.42 3.22
CA LEU A 132 -14.62 -10.61 4.33
C LEU A 132 -14.71 -9.10 4.04
N ASP A 133 -15.84 -8.52 4.40
CA ASP A 133 -16.14 -7.09 4.42
C ASP A 133 -16.38 -6.57 5.83
N LEU A 134 -16.27 -5.24 5.96
CA LEU A 134 -16.71 -4.50 7.14
C LEU A 134 -18.06 -3.89 6.83
N HIS A 135 -19.04 -4.23 7.66
CA HIS A 135 -20.41 -3.78 7.57
C HIS A 135 -20.71 -2.80 8.71
N HIS A 136 -21.10 -1.58 8.35
CA HIS A 136 -21.57 -0.58 9.30
C HIS A 136 -22.97 -0.94 9.80
N GLN A 137 -23.14 -1.01 11.13
CA GLN A 137 -24.43 -1.38 11.74
C GLN A 137 -25.45 -0.23 11.76
N ALA A 138 -24.98 1.02 11.66
CA ALA A 138 -25.79 2.23 11.63
C ALA A 138 -25.61 2.95 10.28
N PRO A 139 -26.59 2.90 9.36
CA PRO A 139 -26.46 3.49 8.02
C PRO A 139 -26.40 5.03 8.00
N ASP A 140 -26.78 5.67 9.10
CA ASP A 140 -26.84 7.12 9.31
C ASP A 140 -25.52 7.73 9.83
N GLU A 141 -24.60 6.90 10.30
CA GLU A 141 -23.23 7.33 10.60
C GLU A 141 -22.41 7.33 9.30
N LYS A 142 -22.25 8.53 8.72
CA LYS A 142 -21.48 8.75 7.50
C LYS A 142 -19.97 8.65 7.76
N GLU A 143 -19.49 7.44 8.08
CA GLU A 143 -18.08 7.16 8.28
C GLU A 143 -17.40 6.72 6.97
N ARG A 144 -16.11 7.04 6.82
CA ARG A 144 -15.34 6.68 5.63
C ARG A 144 -15.01 5.19 5.69
N ALA A 145 -15.24 4.48 4.59
CA ALA A 145 -14.86 3.08 4.49
C ALA A 145 -13.38 2.87 4.84
N VAL A 146 -13.05 1.78 5.54
CA VAL A 146 -11.65 1.46 5.94
C VAL A 146 -10.66 1.50 4.77
N GLY A 147 -11.10 1.09 3.57
CA GLY A 147 -10.27 1.18 2.36
C GLY A 147 -9.89 2.63 1.99
N GLU A 148 -10.79 3.59 2.20
CA GLU A 148 -10.51 5.01 2.02
C GLU A 148 -9.55 5.52 3.09
N LEU A 149 -9.70 5.10 4.35
CA LEU A 149 -8.79 5.49 5.44
C LEU A 149 -7.35 5.06 5.13
N ILE A 150 -7.16 3.86 4.59
CA ILE A 150 -5.84 3.37 4.14
C ILE A 150 -5.31 4.23 2.98
N THR A 151 -6.17 4.50 1.99
CA THR A 151 -5.78 5.26 0.79
C THR A 151 -5.35 6.69 1.13
N HIS A 152 -6.07 7.35 2.04
CA HIS A 152 -5.77 8.69 2.53
C HIS A 152 -4.67 8.71 3.62
N GLY A 153 -4.10 7.56 3.98
CA GLY A 153 -2.93 7.50 4.85
C GLY A 153 -3.22 7.77 6.32
N TYR A 154 -4.40 7.39 6.82
CA TYR A 154 -4.71 7.43 8.24
C TYR A 154 -3.85 6.43 9.05
N GLY A 155 -3.69 6.71 10.34
CA GLY A 155 -2.95 5.86 11.27
C GLY A 155 -3.75 4.61 11.70
N ARG A 156 -3.05 3.66 12.32
CA ARG A 156 -3.68 2.43 12.85
C ARG A 156 -4.74 2.70 13.90
N ASP A 157 -4.61 3.77 14.69
CA ASP A 157 -5.57 4.09 15.75
C ASP A 157 -6.95 4.40 15.17
N ARG A 158 -7.03 5.27 14.15
CA ARG A 158 -8.30 5.55 13.46
C ARG A 158 -8.88 4.32 12.78
N LEU A 159 -8.03 3.46 12.20
CA LEU A 159 -8.48 2.18 11.63
C LEU A 159 -9.04 1.23 12.70
N ARG A 160 -8.48 1.20 13.92
CA ARG A 160 -9.00 0.38 15.03
C ARG A 160 -10.37 0.85 15.49
N GLU A 161 -10.60 2.15 15.56
CA GLU A 161 -11.91 2.72 15.91
C GLU A 161 -12.97 2.23 14.93
N GLU A 162 -12.72 2.42 13.63
CA GLU A 162 -13.61 2.00 12.55
C GLU A 162 -13.88 0.48 12.57
N LEU A 163 -12.81 -0.32 12.73
CA LEU A 163 -12.92 -1.79 12.85
C LEU A 163 -13.76 -2.23 14.04
N THR A 164 -13.82 -1.44 15.11
CA THR A 164 -14.59 -1.78 16.31
C THR A 164 -16.07 -1.45 16.15
N ALA A 165 -16.39 -0.39 15.39
CA ALA A 165 -17.76 -0.01 15.07
C ALA A 165 -18.40 -0.94 14.00
N CYS A 166 -17.59 -1.58 13.15
CA CYS A 166 -18.08 -2.46 12.09
C CYS A 166 -18.29 -3.91 12.53
N ALA A 167 -19.34 -4.56 12.00
CA ALA A 167 -19.44 -6.02 11.96
C ALA A 167 -18.57 -6.59 10.82
N VAL A 168 -18.01 -7.78 11.00
CA VAL A 168 -17.33 -8.49 9.90
C VAL A 168 -18.31 -9.47 9.29
N LEU A 169 -18.57 -9.34 7.98
CA LEU A 169 -19.45 -10.23 7.23
C LEU A 169 -18.74 -10.73 5.98
N CYS A 170 -18.96 -11.98 5.59
CA CYS A 170 -18.53 -12.44 4.28
C CYS A 170 -19.41 -11.81 3.19
N ALA A 171 -18.91 -11.75 1.95
CA ALA A 171 -19.60 -11.13 0.83
C ALA A 171 -21.01 -11.71 0.59
N ASN A 172 -21.20 -13.03 0.81
CA ASN A 172 -22.52 -13.66 0.70
C ASN A 172 -23.49 -13.13 1.78
N CYS A 173 -23.09 -13.16 3.07
CA CYS A 173 -23.94 -12.69 4.17
C CYS A 173 -24.16 -11.18 4.11
N HIS A 174 -23.12 -10.41 3.74
CA HIS A 174 -23.23 -8.97 3.60
C HIS A 174 -24.26 -8.59 2.54
N ARG A 175 -24.33 -9.31 1.42
CA ARG A 175 -25.38 -9.09 0.42
C ARG A 175 -26.76 -9.34 1.00
N ARG A 176 -26.96 -10.45 1.72
CA ARG A 176 -28.25 -10.81 2.34
C ARG A 176 -28.81 -9.70 3.25
N GLU A 177 -27.95 -8.96 3.93
CA GLU A 177 -28.36 -7.82 4.78
C GLU A 177 -28.90 -6.63 3.98
N HIS A 178 -28.44 -6.43 2.73
CA HIS A 178 -28.83 -5.29 1.88
C HIS A 178 -29.93 -5.63 0.88
N HIS A 179 -30.63 -6.76 1.02
CA HIS A 179 -31.37 -7.32 -0.10
C HIS A 179 -32.69 -6.63 -0.45
N ASP A 180 -32.80 -6.30 -1.75
CA ASP A 180 -34.05 -6.13 -2.50
C ASP A 180 -33.91 -6.96 -3.80
N VAL A 181 -34.64 -8.08 -3.89
CA VAL A 181 -34.57 -8.99 -5.05
C VAL A 181 -35.64 -8.58 -6.04
N ALA A 182 -35.23 -8.06 -7.20
CA ALA A 182 -36.14 -7.83 -8.31
C ALA A 182 -36.68 -9.18 -8.82
N THR A 183 -37.98 -9.42 -8.68
CA THR A 183 -38.64 -10.66 -9.09
C THR A 183 -39.20 -10.60 -10.52
N GLU A 184 -39.27 -9.41 -11.11
CA GLU A 184 -39.90 -9.20 -12.43
C GLU A 184 -38.90 -8.76 -13.51
N GLY A 185 -39.33 -8.90 -14.76
CA GLY A 185 -38.59 -8.48 -15.95
C GLY A 185 -37.25 -9.19 -16.14
N LEU A 186 -36.32 -8.50 -16.79
CA LEU A 186 -35.02 -9.06 -17.15
C LEU A 186 -34.15 -9.37 -15.93
N ARG A 187 -34.29 -8.59 -14.84
CA ARG A 187 -33.59 -8.85 -13.57
C ARG A 187 -34.10 -10.14 -12.92
N GLY A 188 -35.41 -10.35 -12.86
CA GLY A 188 -36.01 -11.60 -12.37
C GLY A 188 -35.57 -12.83 -13.18
N TRP A 189 -35.48 -12.70 -14.51
CA TRP A 189 -34.94 -13.75 -15.38
C TRP A 189 -33.47 -14.08 -15.05
N VAL A 190 -32.60 -13.08 -14.88
CA VAL A 190 -31.19 -13.29 -14.51
C VAL A 190 -31.08 -13.95 -13.12
N HIS A 191 -31.87 -13.52 -12.13
CA HIS A 191 -31.89 -14.16 -10.81
C HIS A 191 -32.30 -15.63 -10.91
N THR A 192 -33.35 -15.93 -11.66
CA THR A 192 -33.80 -17.32 -11.88
C THR A 192 -32.71 -18.15 -12.55
N HIS A 193 -32.00 -17.59 -13.53
CA HIS A 193 -30.89 -18.25 -14.20
C HIS A 193 -29.74 -18.58 -13.24
N LYS A 194 -29.37 -17.62 -12.38
CA LYS A 194 -28.36 -17.81 -11.35
C LYS A 194 -28.76 -18.90 -10.36
N THR A 195 -29.95 -18.84 -9.78
CA THR A 195 -30.44 -19.84 -8.81
C THR A 195 -30.51 -21.24 -9.41
N THR A 196 -30.98 -21.37 -10.65
CA THR A 196 -31.10 -22.68 -11.32
C THR A 196 -29.75 -23.37 -11.48
N ARG A 197 -28.66 -22.60 -11.62
CA ARG A 197 -27.30 -23.15 -11.78
C ARG A 197 -26.57 -23.29 -10.44
N GLY A 198 -26.83 -22.40 -9.49
CA GLY A 198 -26.06 -22.32 -8.25
C GLY A 198 -24.61 -21.89 -8.49
N CYS A 199 -23.84 -21.79 -7.41
CA CYS A 199 -22.40 -21.56 -7.50
C CYS A 199 -21.69 -22.78 -8.10
N ALA A 200 -20.79 -22.56 -9.05
CA ALA A 200 -19.99 -23.64 -9.67
C ALA A 200 -18.88 -24.20 -8.75
N ARG A 201 -18.69 -23.63 -7.55
CA ARG A 201 -17.57 -23.95 -6.65
C ARG A 201 -17.98 -24.41 -5.25
N CYS A 202 -19.24 -24.19 -4.86
CA CYS A 202 -19.77 -24.58 -3.55
C CYS A 202 -21.30 -24.70 -3.61
N ASP A 203 -21.92 -25.14 -2.51
CA ASP A 203 -23.37 -25.40 -2.44
C ASP A 203 -24.24 -24.13 -2.27
N GLU A 204 -23.66 -22.93 -2.44
CA GLU A 204 -24.44 -21.69 -2.38
C GLU A 204 -25.35 -21.55 -3.60
N ASP A 205 -26.65 -21.38 -3.36
CA ASP A 205 -27.68 -21.24 -4.39
C ASP A 205 -28.55 -19.98 -4.22
N ALA A 206 -28.35 -19.21 -3.15
CA ALA A 206 -29.21 -18.07 -2.87
C ALA A 206 -28.98 -16.99 -3.94
N PRO A 207 -30.03 -16.54 -4.68
CA PRO A 207 -29.88 -15.64 -5.85
C PRO A 207 -29.14 -14.35 -5.52
N VAL A 208 -29.34 -13.92 -4.28
CA VAL A 208 -28.76 -12.78 -3.59
C VAL A 208 -27.24 -12.79 -3.48
N ALA A 209 -26.67 -13.98 -3.37
CA ALA A 209 -25.26 -14.22 -3.17
C ALA A 209 -24.54 -14.57 -4.48
N LEU A 210 -25.27 -14.79 -5.58
CA LEU A 210 -24.71 -15.27 -6.85
C LEU A 210 -24.40 -14.13 -7.83
N ASP A 211 -23.26 -14.26 -8.51
CA ASP A 211 -22.77 -13.40 -9.57
C ASP A 211 -22.52 -14.15 -10.87
N CYS A 212 -22.57 -13.41 -11.97
CA CYS A 212 -22.09 -13.86 -13.26
C CYS A 212 -20.60 -13.52 -13.35
N HIS A 213 -19.75 -14.53 -13.36
CA HIS A 213 -18.31 -14.42 -13.54
C HIS A 213 -17.92 -14.64 -15.01
N HIS A 214 -17.01 -13.82 -15.53
CA HIS A 214 -16.46 -13.96 -16.88
C HIS A 214 -15.01 -14.43 -16.82
N GLU A 215 -14.68 -15.46 -17.59
CA GLU A 215 -13.31 -15.92 -17.78
C GLU A 215 -12.70 -15.20 -19.01
N GLY A 216 -11.97 -14.10 -18.82
CA GLY A 216 -11.28 -13.38 -19.90
C GLY A 216 -11.27 -11.85 -19.79
N GLU A 217 -10.77 -11.16 -20.83
CA GLU A 217 -10.69 -9.69 -20.86
C GLU A 217 -12.06 -9.02 -21.04
N LYS A 218 -12.28 -7.96 -20.24
CA LYS A 218 -13.45 -7.07 -20.11
C LYS A 218 -14.48 -7.14 -21.26
N GLN A 219 -15.60 -7.77 -20.97
CA GLN A 219 -16.89 -7.48 -21.62
C GLN A 219 -17.78 -6.71 -20.64
N GLU A 220 -18.79 -6.00 -21.15
CA GLU A 220 -19.83 -5.35 -20.32
C GLU A 220 -20.40 -6.38 -19.34
N THR A 221 -20.45 -6.04 -18.05
CA THR A 221 -20.99 -6.96 -17.05
C THR A 221 -22.50 -7.13 -17.23
N VAL A 222 -23.05 -8.29 -16.85
CA VAL A 222 -24.51 -8.49 -16.85
C VAL A 222 -25.23 -7.39 -16.02
N ALA A 223 -24.59 -6.89 -14.96
CA ALA A 223 -25.12 -5.79 -14.15
C ALA A 223 -25.18 -4.47 -14.93
N GLU A 224 -24.13 -4.12 -15.67
CA GLU A 224 -24.09 -2.93 -16.54
C GLU A 224 -25.12 -3.04 -17.67
N LEU A 225 -25.21 -4.19 -18.35
CA LEU A 225 -26.21 -4.41 -19.41
C LEU A 225 -27.65 -4.21 -18.90
N LEU A 226 -27.94 -4.66 -17.66
CA LEU A 226 -29.24 -4.47 -17.02
C LEU A 226 -29.49 -3.01 -16.61
N ALA A 227 -28.45 -2.28 -16.21
CA ALA A 227 -28.55 -0.86 -15.86
C ALA A 227 -28.78 0.00 -17.10
N ASP A 228 -28.13 -0.35 -18.22
CA ASP A 228 -28.24 0.33 -19.51
C ASP A 228 -29.51 -0.03 -20.29
N GLY A 229 -30.39 -0.88 -19.73
CA GLY A 229 -31.65 -1.26 -20.35
C GLY A 229 -31.49 -2.05 -21.65
N ARG A 230 -30.42 -2.84 -21.78
CA ARG A 230 -30.12 -3.61 -22.99
C ARG A 230 -31.18 -4.68 -23.25
N PRO A 231 -31.47 -5.01 -24.52
CA PRO A 231 -32.52 -5.96 -24.86
C PRO A 231 -32.21 -7.37 -24.35
N TYR A 232 -33.28 -8.15 -24.10
CA TYR A 232 -33.20 -9.53 -23.60
C TYR A 232 -32.15 -10.39 -24.30
N GLU A 233 -32.09 -10.32 -25.63
CA GLU A 233 -31.17 -11.12 -26.45
C GLU A 233 -29.69 -10.83 -26.14
N ALA A 234 -29.34 -9.56 -25.92
CA ALA A 234 -27.98 -9.17 -25.56
C ALA A 234 -27.60 -9.69 -24.17
N VAL A 235 -28.49 -9.50 -23.19
CA VAL A 235 -28.27 -10.00 -21.82
C VAL A 235 -28.22 -11.52 -21.78
N ARG A 236 -29.05 -12.21 -22.56
CA ARG A 236 -29.04 -13.67 -22.66
C ARG A 236 -27.72 -14.18 -23.24
N ALA A 237 -27.23 -13.56 -24.30
CA ALA A 237 -25.95 -13.92 -24.90
C ALA A 237 -24.78 -13.71 -23.93
N GLU A 238 -24.79 -12.65 -23.13
CA GLU A 238 -23.80 -12.42 -22.09
C GLU A 238 -23.85 -13.52 -21.03
N VAL A 239 -25.02 -13.70 -20.40
CA VAL A 239 -25.22 -14.68 -19.31
C VAL A 239 -24.84 -16.09 -19.73
N ALA A 240 -25.05 -16.47 -20.99
CA ALA A 240 -24.68 -17.78 -21.52
C ALA A 240 -23.16 -18.06 -21.49
N ARG A 241 -22.33 -17.02 -21.44
CA ARG A 241 -20.87 -17.11 -21.38
C ARG A 241 -20.33 -17.03 -19.95
N CYS A 242 -21.19 -16.77 -18.97
CA CYS A 242 -20.77 -16.62 -17.59
C CYS A 242 -20.71 -17.97 -16.87
N THR A 243 -19.70 -18.13 -16.01
CA THR A 243 -19.72 -19.10 -14.91
C THR A 243 -20.47 -18.46 -13.74
N ILE A 244 -21.40 -19.18 -13.09
CA ILE A 244 -22.09 -18.64 -11.91
C ILE A 244 -21.25 -18.95 -10.68
N LEU A 245 -20.88 -17.92 -9.92
CA LEU A 245 -20.12 -18.04 -8.68
C LEU A 245 -20.84 -17.28 -7.57
N CYS A 246 -20.82 -17.78 -6.34
CA CYS A 246 -21.21 -16.96 -5.20
C CYS A 246 -20.18 -15.85 -4.95
N ALA A 247 -20.58 -14.77 -4.28
CA ALA A 247 -19.74 -13.60 -4.05
C ALA A 247 -18.43 -13.96 -3.33
N ASN A 248 -18.45 -14.90 -2.39
CA ASN A 248 -17.23 -15.40 -1.74
C ASN A 248 -16.29 -16.10 -2.73
N CYS A 249 -16.77 -17.08 -3.49
CA CYS A 249 -15.97 -17.80 -4.49
C CYS A 249 -15.49 -16.87 -5.61
N HIS A 250 -16.33 -15.94 -6.07
CA HIS A 250 -15.97 -14.95 -7.07
C HIS A 250 -14.82 -14.06 -6.59
N ARG A 251 -14.85 -13.63 -5.32
CA ARG A 251 -13.74 -12.85 -4.75
C ARG A 251 -12.45 -13.63 -4.66
N ARG A 252 -12.50 -14.93 -4.31
CA ARG A 252 -11.30 -15.78 -4.27
C ARG A 252 -10.62 -15.88 -5.63
N GLU A 253 -11.40 -16.00 -6.72
CA GLU A 253 -10.85 -16.04 -8.09
C GLU A 253 -10.12 -14.73 -8.47
N HIS A 254 -10.55 -13.59 -7.93
CA HIS A 254 -9.95 -12.28 -8.19
C HIS A 254 -8.99 -11.81 -7.08
N PHE A 255 -8.82 -12.60 -6.03
CA PHE A 255 -7.98 -12.23 -4.92
C PHE A 255 -6.52 -12.43 -5.29
N VAL A 256 -5.82 -11.31 -5.47
CA VAL A 256 -4.37 -11.32 -5.61
C VAL A 256 -3.79 -11.17 -4.22
N GLU A 257 -3.13 -12.22 -3.73
CA GLU A 257 -2.35 -12.13 -2.50
C GLU A 257 -1.32 -11.00 -2.68
N PRO A 258 -1.24 -10.05 -1.74
CA PRO A 258 -0.24 -9.00 -1.85
C PRO A 258 1.15 -9.61 -1.67
N ASP A 259 2.06 -9.35 -2.62
CA ASP A 259 3.48 -9.63 -2.44
C ASP A 259 4.02 -8.72 -1.32
N TRP A 260 4.46 -9.31 -0.21
CA TRP A 260 4.96 -8.61 0.98
C TRP A 260 6.48 -8.50 1.02
#